data_AF-A0A3D5UX08-F1
#
_entry.id   AF-A0A3D5UX08-F1
#
_cell.length_a   1.000
_cell.length_b   1.000
_cell.length_c   1.000
_cell.angle_alpha   90.00
_cell.angle_beta   90.00
_cell.angle_gamma   90.00
#
_symmetry.space_group_name_H-M   'P 1'
#
loop_
_entity.id
_entity.type
_entity.pdbx_description
1 polymer ?
#
loop_
_entity_poly.entity_id
_entity_poly.type
_entity_poly.pdbx_seq_one_letter_code
_entity_poly.pdbx_strand_id
1 'polypeptide(L)' 'FIEPNIEWVLNHLGTRYRRASYAGRPASASTATGLMSKHNQELNQLLSEALRID' A
#
# COMPACT_ATOMS: atom_id res chain seq x y z
N PHE A 1 14.45 2.59 -1.06
CA PHE A 1 13.13 1.92 -1.14
C PHE A 1 13.18 0.65 -0.30
N ILE A 2 12.10 0.33 0.42
CA ILE A 2 12.10 -0.66 1.51
C ILE A 2 11.89 -2.12 1.02
N GLU A 3 11.47 -2.31 -0.23
CA GLU A 3 11.12 -3.64 -0.81
C GLU A 3 12.19 -4.72 -0.57
N PRO A 4 13.50 -4.51 -0.85
CA PRO A 4 14.50 -5.56 -0.65
C PRO A 4 14.61 -6.05 0.81
N ASN A 5 14.40 -5.15 1.78
CA ASN A 5 14.43 -5.49 3.20
C ASN A 5 13.19 -6.32 3.59
N ILE A 6 12.02 -5.99 3.04
CA ILE A 6 10.78 -6.74 3.28
C ILE A 6 10.90 -8.14 2.67
N GLU A 7 11.37 -8.26 1.42
CA GLU A 7 11.58 -9.55 0.76
C GLU A 7 12.61 -10.40 1.51
N TRP A 8 13.69 -9.79 2.00
CA TRP A 8 14.68 -10.49 2.82
C TRP A 8 14.03 -11.10 4.07
N VAL A 9 13.22 -10.34 4.81
CA VAL A 9 12.50 -10.86 5.99
C VAL A 9 11.52 -11.97 5.62
N LEU A 10 10.69 -11.77 4.59
CA LEU A 10 9.69 -12.75 4.16
C LEU A 10 10.32 -14.09 3.74
N ASN A 11 11.48 -14.04 3.10
CA ASN A 11 12.25 -15.23 2.73
C ASN A 11 12.82 -15.96 3.95
N HIS A 12 13.30 -15.24 4.97
CA HIS A 12 13.84 -15.85 6.20
C HIS A 12 12.74 -16.47 7.08
N LEU A 13 11.54 -15.91 7.07
CA LEU A 13 10.40 -16.43 7.82
C LEU A 13 9.76 -17.69 7.20
N GLY A 14 10.15 -18.07 5.98
CA GLY A 14 9.57 -19.23 5.28
C GLY A 14 8.08 -19.04 4.97
N THR A 15 7.61 -17.80 4.84
CA THR A 15 6.20 -17.46 4.64
C THR A 15 5.68 -17.94 3.27
N ARG A 16 4.36 -18.14 3.16
CA ARG A 16 3.69 -18.49 1.88
C ARG A 16 3.96 -17.46 0.78
N TYR A 17 4.02 -16.18 1.14
CA TYR A 17 4.20 -15.07 0.20
C TYR A 17 5.60 -14.48 0.35
N ARG A 18 6.40 -14.52 -0.71
CA ARG A 18 7.79 -14.01 -0.69
C ARG A 18 7.93 -12.54 -1.06
N ARG A 19 6.84 -11.91 -1.50
CA ARG A 19 6.81 -10.52 -1.93
C ARG A 19 5.58 -9.83 -1.36
N ALA A 20 5.77 -8.60 -0.89
CA ALA A 20 4.67 -7.77 -0.42
C ALA A 20 3.91 -7.16 -1.59
N SER A 21 2.59 -7.09 -1.47
CA SER A 21 1.75 -6.26 -2.34
C SER A 21 1.83 -4.79 -1.90
N TYR A 22 1.73 -3.89 -2.88
CA TYR A 22 1.65 -2.45 -2.62
C TYR A 22 0.19 -2.01 -2.54
N ALA A 23 -0.15 -1.20 -1.54
CA ALA A 23 -1.42 -0.48 -1.45
C ALA A 23 -1.10 1.00 -1.21
N GLY A 24 -1.69 1.90 -2.00
CA GLY A 24 -1.29 3.31 -2.00
C GLY A 24 -2.25 4.21 -2.78
N ARG A 25 -2.13 5.52 -2.56
CA ARG A 25 -2.84 6.50 -3.39
C ARG A 25 -2.25 6.52 -4.81
N PRO A 26 -3.04 6.86 -5.84
CA PRO A 26 -2.52 7.03 -7.19
C PRO A 26 -1.42 8.09 -7.21
N ALA A 27 -0.44 7.89 -8.09
CA ALA A 27 0.67 8.83 -8.25
C ALA A 27 0.15 10.23 -8.60
N SER A 28 0.65 11.25 -7.89
CA SER A 28 0.25 12.65 -8.04
C SER A 28 1.48 13.54 -7.85
N ALA A 29 1.49 14.69 -8.53
CA ALA A 29 2.51 15.71 -8.33
C ALA A 29 2.37 16.44 -6.98
N SER A 30 1.15 16.53 -6.43
CA SER A 30 0.89 17.07 -5.10
C SER A 30 0.80 15.96 -4.05
N THR A 31 1.21 16.27 -2.81
CA THR A 31 1.18 15.31 -1.68
C THR A 31 -0.23 14.86 -1.32
N ALA A 32 -1.23 15.72 -1.54
CA ALA A 32 -2.64 15.40 -1.37
C ALA A 32 -3.51 16.24 -2.32
N THR A 33 -4.73 15.75 -2.53
CA THR A 33 -5.82 16.56 -3.11
C THR A 33 -6.28 17.64 -2.12
N GLY A 34 -6.54 18.85 -2.62
CA GLY A 34 -7.05 19.97 -1.82
C GLY A 34 -8.56 19.92 -1.56
N LEU A 35 -9.28 18.98 -2.18
CA LEU A 35 -10.72 18.82 -2.00
C LEU A 35 -10.99 17.71 -0.97
N MET A 36 -11.61 18.07 0.16
CA MET A 36 -11.91 17.13 1.25
C MET A 36 -12.73 15.91 0.77
N SER A 37 -13.69 16.13 -0.14
CA SER A 37 -14.49 15.03 -0.71
C SER A 37 -13.63 14.01 -1.46
N LYS A 38 -12.65 14.46 -2.27
CA LYS A 38 -11.73 13.56 -2.97
C LYS A 38 -10.75 12.90 -2.00
N HIS A 39 -10.32 13.64 -0.98
CA HIS A 39 -9.42 13.11 0.05
C HIS A 39 -10.06 11.90 0.76
N ASN A 40 -11.30 12.04 1.21
CA ASN A 40 -12.04 10.95 1.87
C ASN A 40 -12.29 9.76 0.92
N GLN A 41 -12.57 10.03 -0.36
CA GLN A 41 -12.73 8.99 -1.36
C GLN A 41 -11.44 8.17 -1.53
N GLU A 42 -10.29 8.84 -1.70
CA GLU A 42 -8.99 8.20 -1.83
C GLU A 42 -8.57 7.45 -0.56
N LEU A 43 -8.89 7.98 0.63
CA LEU A 43 -8.67 7.29 1.90
C LEU A 43 -9.46 5.98 1.98
N ASN A 44 -10.75 6.02 1.64
CA ASN A 44 -11.59 4.82 1.67
C ASN A 44 -11.10 3.76 0.67
N GLN A 45 -10.63 4.18 -0.51
CA GLN A 45 -10.02 3.28 -1.50
C GLN A 45 -8.74 2.64 -0.95
N LEU A 46 -7.85 3.44 -0.37
CA LEU A 46 -6.61 2.95 0.25
C LEU A 46 -6.90 1.91 1.34
N LEU A 47 -7.83 2.21 2.24
CA LEU A 47 -8.20 1.30 3.34
C LEU A 47 -8.78 -0.01 2.80
N SER A 48 -9.62 0.07 1.77
CA SER A 48 -10.23 -1.11 1.15
C SER A 48 -9.20 -2.00 0.48
N GLU A 49 -8.21 -1.41 -0.19
CA GLU A 49 -7.11 -2.15 -0.84
C GLU A 49 -6.15 -2.76 0.20
N ALA A 50 -5.75 -1.99 1.21
CA ALA A 50 -4.77 -2.41 2.21
C ALA A 50 -5.29 -3.47 3.18
N LEU A 51 -6.60 -3.50 3.46
CA LEU A 51 -7.22 -4.42 4.41
C LEU A 51 -7.93 -5.59 3.73
N ARG A 52 -7.73 -5.76 2.42
CA ARG A 52 -8.25 -6.92 1.67
C ARG A 52 -7.54 -8.19 2.16
N ILE A 53 -8.33 -9.20 2.54
CA ILE A 53 -7.82 -10.52 2.94
C ILE A 53 -7.96 -11.48 1.76
N ASP A 54 -6.86 -12.16 1.44
CA ASP A 54 -6.74 -13.15 0.35
C ASP A 54 -6.80 -14.59 0.87
#